data_AF-A0A921MVW7-F1
#
_entry.id   AF-A0A921MVW7-F1
#
_cell.length_a   1.000
_cell.length_b   1.000
_cell.length_c   1.000
_cell.angle_alpha   90.00
_cell.angle_beta   90.00
_cell.angle_gamma   90.00
#
_symmetry.space_group_name_H-M   'P 1'
#
loop_
_entity.id
_entity.type
_entity.pdbx_description
1 polymer ?
#
loop_
_entity_poly.entity_id
_entity_poly.type
_entity_poly.pdbx_seq_one_letter_code
_entity_poly.pdbx_strand_id
1 'polypeptide(L)'
;MNDPRTPGHGDAPPAPRRTRSGQVIIGPTVGARYRPGALIGLPLVSALLSPFAGAGLQQWRASRLQAGQDGLLEQLLAPAWTQLLLGALLLWALFALWALVPLLLTQRTVLLDEGEGTIALRKGPRIVERAPLAQVEHAVGEAERGGMALIGVSTQDPEAPPRQWIVPEVGWDGASFDGLRALQAATGLRPAPPREVLRQENRRRRRIGRQQELAARLGMPWRALYEDDEEAFQAEFDRVRRVLGGREPAREGDPEA
;
A
#
# COMPACT_ATOMS: atom_id res chain seq x y z
N MET A 1 -6.34 -26.03 37.38
CA MET A 1 -7.46 -25.67 36.50
C MET A 1 -6.94 -24.54 35.62
N ASN A 2 -6.52 -24.84 34.40
CA ASN A 2 -5.90 -23.86 33.51
C ASN A 2 -7.01 -23.07 32.81
N ASP A 3 -7.07 -21.77 33.06
CA ASP A 3 -7.92 -20.86 32.29
C ASP A 3 -7.57 -20.97 30.79
N PRO A 4 -8.56 -21.05 29.90
CA PRO A 4 -8.31 -21.01 28.47
C PRO A 4 -7.75 -19.63 28.14
N ARG A 5 -6.47 -19.59 27.76
CA ARG A 5 -5.83 -18.37 27.24
C ARG A 5 -6.70 -17.83 26.11
N THR A 6 -7.34 -16.69 26.33
CA THR A 6 -7.96 -15.89 25.28
C THR A 6 -6.89 -15.70 24.19
N PRO A 7 -7.13 -16.13 22.94
CA PRO A 7 -6.13 -15.96 21.90
C PRO A 7 -5.81 -14.48 21.80
N GLY A 8 -4.52 -14.14 22.00
CA GLY A 8 -4.05 -12.78 21.83
C GLY A 8 -4.44 -12.32 20.42
N HIS A 9 -4.76 -11.05 20.25
CA HIS A 9 -5.16 -10.47 18.95
C HIS A 9 -4.15 -10.69 17.80
N GLY A 10 -2.99 -11.31 18.07
CA GLY A 10 -1.99 -11.76 17.08
C GLY A 10 -2.18 -13.18 16.52
N ASP A 11 -3.01 -14.04 17.14
CA ASP A 11 -3.14 -15.47 16.76
C ASP A 11 -4.37 -15.78 15.89
N ALA A 12 -5.15 -14.75 15.52
CA ALA A 12 -6.31 -14.96 14.65
C ALA A 12 -5.84 -15.56 13.31
N PRO A 13 -6.40 -16.71 12.89
CA PRO A 13 -5.98 -17.38 11.67
C PRO A 13 -6.12 -16.44 10.47
N PRO A 14 -5.23 -16.53 9.48
CA PRO A 14 -5.35 -15.74 8.27
C PRO A 14 -6.70 -16.05 7.62
N ALA A 15 -7.54 -15.03 7.45
CA ALA A 15 -8.77 -15.15 6.70
C ALA A 15 -8.51 -14.62 5.28
N PRO A 16 -8.36 -15.48 4.26
CA PRO A 16 -8.11 -15.01 2.90
C PRO A 16 -9.32 -14.23 2.41
N ARG A 17 -9.21 -12.89 2.38
CA ARG A 17 -10.31 -12.01 1.93
C ARG A 17 -10.38 -11.89 0.41
N ARG A 18 -9.36 -12.35 -0.32
CA ARG A 18 -9.23 -12.11 -1.76
C ARG A 18 -8.84 -13.38 -2.50
N THR A 19 -9.82 -13.96 -3.18
CA THR A 19 -9.64 -15.14 -4.03
C THR A 19 -9.99 -14.83 -5.48
N ARG A 20 -9.39 -15.57 -6.41
CA ARG A 20 -9.77 -15.60 -7.83
C ARG A 20 -9.81 -17.04 -8.28
N SER A 21 -10.99 -17.50 -8.69
CA SER A 21 -11.20 -18.89 -9.11
C SER A 21 -10.73 -19.91 -8.07
N GLY A 22 -10.93 -19.63 -6.77
CA GLY A 22 -10.48 -20.48 -5.66
C GLY A 22 -9.05 -20.21 -5.18
N GLN A 23 -8.21 -19.51 -5.96
CA GLN A 23 -6.82 -19.22 -5.60
C GLN A 23 -6.72 -17.97 -4.74
N VAL A 24 -5.95 -18.01 -3.66
CA VAL A 24 -5.67 -16.86 -2.80
C VAL A 24 -4.64 -15.95 -3.48
N ILE A 25 -4.95 -14.66 -3.58
CA ILE A 25 -4.06 -13.68 -4.22
C ILE A 25 -3.14 -13.05 -3.18
N ILE A 26 -1.83 -13.15 -3.42
CA ILE A 26 -0.79 -12.52 -2.63
C ILE A 26 -0.30 -11.27 -3.37
N GLY A 27 -0.41 -10.13 -2.70
CA GLY A 27 -0.09 -8.82 -3.26
C GLY A 27 -1.31 -8.07 -3.80
N PRO A 28 -1.13 -6.81 -4.20
CA PRO A 28 -2.24 -5.93 -4.53
C PRO A 28 -2.82 -6.26 -5.89
N THR A 29 -4.15 -6.18 -5.98
CA THR A 29 -4.85 -6.26 -7.26
C THR A 29 -4.91 -4.90 -7.94
N VAL A 30 -5.02 -4.95 -9.27
CA VAL A 30 -5.24 -3.76 -10.12
C VAL A 30 -6.41 -2.94 -9.59
N GLY A 31 -7.54 -3.56 -9.29
CA GLY A 31 -8.71 -2.86 -8.76
C GLY A 31 -8.43 -2.11 -7.45
N ALA A 32 -7.70 -2.71 -6.52
CA ALA A 32 -7.38 -2.09 -5.24
C ALA A 32 -6.42 -0.89 -5.36
N ARG A 33 -5.49 -0.91 -6.34
CA ARG A 33 -4.57 0.21 -6.58
C ARG A 33 -5.17 1.30 -7.46
N TYR A 34 -5.97 0.90 -8.44
CA TYR A 34 -6.46 1.79 -9.49
C TYR A 34 -7.73 2.55 -9.09
N ARG A 35 -8.68 1.91 -8.40
CA ARG A 35 -9.99 2.51 -8.09
C ARG A 35 -9.89 3.87 -7.38
N PRO A 36 -9.08 4.05 -6.31
CA PRO A 36 -9.03 5.35 -5.63
C PRO A 36 -8.52 6.48 -6.53
N GLY A 37 -7.46 6.22 -7.30
CA GLY A 37 -6.90 7.21 -8.24
C GLY A 37 -7.87 7.52 -9.38
N ALA A 38 -8.48 6.48 -9.95
CA ALA A 38 -9.40 6.62 -11.06
C ALA A 38 -10.73 7.28 -10.68
N LEU A 39 -11.22 7.10 -9.45
CA LEU A 39 -12.53 7.62 -9.05
C LEU A 39 -12.46 8.96 -8.31
N ILE A 40 -11.30 9.35 -7.77
CA ILE A 40 -11.16 10.57 -6.97
C ILE A 40 -10.18 11.54 -7.62
N GLY A 41 -8.96 11.09 -7.91
CA GLY A 41 -7.90 11.96 -8.41
C GLY A 41 -8.09 12.36 -9.88
N LEU A 42 -8.29 11.38 -10.75
CA LEU A 42 -8.40 11.62 -12.20
C LEU A 42 -9.61 12.48 -12.58
N PRO A 43 -10.82 12.31 -12.03
CA PRO A 43 -11.96 13.17 -12.37
C PRO A 43 -11.70 14.64 -12.07
N LEU A 44 -10.99 14.93 -10.97
CA LEU A 44 -10.67 16.30 -10.58
C LEU A 44 -9.67 16.96 -11.55
N VAL A 45 -8.64 16.22 -11.95
CA VAL A 45 -7.69 16.69 -12.97
C VAL A 45 -8.37 16.85 -14.33
N SER A 46 -9.24 15.91 -14.71
CA SER A 46 -9.98 15.97 -15.97
C SER A 46 -10.99 17.12 -16.01
N ALA A 47 -11.64 17.43 -14.88
CA ALA A 47 -12.50 18.61 -14.77
C ALA A 47 -11.70 19.90 -14.93
N LEU A 48 -10.52 20.00 -14.30
CA LEU A 48 -9.62 21.15 -14.41
C LEU A 48 -9.14 21.37 -15.86
N LEU A 49 -8.86 20.29 -16.58
CA LEU A 49 -8.37 20.33 -17.97
C LEU A 49 -9.50 20.31 -19.02
N SER A 50 -10.75 20.18 -18.59
CA SER A 50 -11.92 20.11 -19.48
C SER A 50 -12.08 21.29 -20.44
N PRO A 51 -11.67 22.54 -20.14
CA PRO A 51 -11.76 23.64 -21.09
C PRO A 51 -10.93 23.42 -22.36
N PHE A 52 -9.77 22.76 -22.25
CA PHE A 52 -8.91 22.44 -23.41
C PHE A 52 -9.56 21.39 -24.31
N ALA A 53 -10.09 20.33 -23.71
CA ALA A 53 -10.81 19.30 -24.46
C ALA A 53 -12.12 19.84 -25.06
N GLY A 54 -12.84 20.68 -24.32
CA GLY A 54 -14.05 21.38 -24.77
C GLY A 54 -13.78 22.28 -25.97
N ALA A 55 -12.70 23.06 -25.95
CA ALA A 55 -12.29 23.88 -27.10
C ALA A 55 -11.96 23.03 -28.34
N GLY A 56 -11.31 21.87 -28.17
CA GLY A 56 -11.09 20.90 -29.24
C GLY A 56 -12.39 20.36 -29.84
N LEU A 57 -13.35 20.00 -28.98
CA LEU A 57 -14.69 19.56 -29.41
C LEU A 57 -15.47 20.67 -30.12
N GLN A 58 -15.34 21.92 -29.67
CA GLN A 58 -15.94 23.08 -30.32
C GLN A 58 -15.37 23.31 -31.71
N GLN A 59 -14.03 23.24 -31.86
CA GLN A 59 -13.37 23.38 -33.15
C GLN A 59 -13.76 22.25 -34.12
N TRP A 60 -13.83 21.01 -33.62
CA TRP A 60 -14.29 19.86 -34.41
C TRP A 60 -15.75 20.01 -34.85
N ARG A 61 -16.64 20.47 -33.97
CA ARG A 61 -18.04 20.75 -34.33
C ARG A 61 -18.13 21.85 -35.39
N ALA A 62 -17.36 22.92 -35.26
CA ALA A 62 -17.35 24.01 -36.22
C ALA A 62 -16.92 23.55 -37.63
N SER A 63 -15.91 22.67 -37.72
CA SER A 63 -15.48 22.12 -39.02
C SER A 63 -16.52 21.18 -39.65
N ARG A 64 -17.24 20.40 -38.82
CA ARG A 64 -18.34 19.54 -39.27
C ARG A 64 -19.52 20.34 -39.82
N LEU A 65 -19.90 21.41 -39.12
CA LEU A 65 -20.95 22.34 -39.58
C LEU A 65 -20.55 23.04 -40.89
N GLN A 66 -19.29 23.44 -41.04
CA GLN A 66 -18.77 24.00 -42.30
C GLN A 66 -18.78 22.98 -43.44
N ALA A 67 -18.62 21.69 -43.15
CA ALA A 67 -18.77 20.60 -44.11
C ALA A 67 -20.25 20.25 -44.41
N GLY A 68 -21.21 21.03 -43.90
CA GLY A 68 -22.65 20.84 -44.12
C GLY A 68 -23.27 19.71 -43.30
N GLN A 69 -22.56 19.21 -42.28
CA GLN A 69 -23.04 18.13 -41.41
C GLN A 69 -23.66 18.72 -40.14
N ASP A 70 -24.99 18.66 -40.06
CA ASP A 70 -25.77 19.08 -38.89
C ASP A 70 -26.60 17.90 -38.35
N GLY A 71 -25.89 16.86 -37.91
CA GLY A 71 -26.49 15.67 -37.33
C GLY A 71 -26.87 15.83 -35.86
N LEU A 72 -27.46 14.78 -35.29
CA LEU A 72 -27.82 14.72 -33.87
C LEU A 72 -26.62 14.93 -32.92
N LEU A 73 -25.43 14.51 -33.32
CA LEU A 73 -24.20 14.69 -32.53
C LEU A 73 -23.79 16.16 -32.45
N GLU A 74 -23.85 16.87 -33.58
CA GLU A 74 -23.54 18.29 -33.67
C GLU A 74 -24.55 19.15 -32.89
N GLN A 75 -25.82 18.72 -32.81
CA GLN A 75 -26.86 19.34 -31.98
C GLN A 75 -26.65 19.07 -30.47
N LEU A 76 -26.29 17.83 -30.10
CA LEU A 76 -25.99 17.46 -28.71
C LEU A 76 -24.76 18.22 -28.16
N LEU A 77 -23.77 18.47 -29.03
CA LEU A 77 -22.58 19.26 -28.72
C LEU A 77 -22.81 20.78 -28.84
N ALA A 78 -24.04 21.24 -29.07
CA ALA A 78 -24.32 22.67 -29.16
C ALA A 78 -24.12 23.45 -27.85
N PRO A 79 -24.56 22.94 -26.69
CA PRO A 79 -24.34 23.62 -25.43
C PRO A 79 -22.87 23.54 -24.96
N ALA A 80 -22.33 24.63 -24.42
CA ALA A 80 -20.96 24.65 -23.89
C ALA A 80 -20.77 23.67 -22.71
N TRP A 81 -21.80 23.48 -21.88
CA TRP A 81 -21.72 22.55 -20.76
C TRP A 81 -21.60 21.08 -21.21
N THR A 82 -22.21 20.69 -22.34
CA THR A 82 -22.08 19.31 -22.87
C THR A 82 -20.66 19.07 -23.37
N GLN A 83 -20.06 20.06 -24.04
CA GLN A 83 -18.68 20.00 -24.50
C GLN A 83 -17.68 19.88 -23.33
N LEU A 84 -17.89 20.65 -22.25
CA LEU A 84 -17.05 20.56 -21.05
C LEU A 84 -17.21 19.22 -20.33
N LEU A 85 -18.45 18.72 -20.18
CA LEU A 85 -18.71 17.41 -19.57
C LEU A 85 -18.08 16.28 -20.39
N LEU A 86 -18.30 16.26 -21.71
CA LEU A 86 -17.70 15.28 -22.61
C LEU A 86 -16.18 15.38 -22.63
N GLY A 87 -15.64 16.60 -22.63
CA GLY A 87 -14.20 16.84 -22.52
C GLY A 87 -13.62 16.28 -21.22
N ALA A 88 -14.28 16.51 -20.08
CA ALA A 88 -13.89 15.95 -18.80
C ALA A 88 -13.96 14.41 -18.80
N LEU A 89 -15.04 13.82 -19.33
CA LEU A 89 -15.20 12.36 -19.39
C LEU A 89 -14.18 11.70 -20.32
N LEU A 90 -13.89 12.30 -21.48
CA LEU A 90 -12.89 11.79 -22.43
C LEU A 90 -11.49 11.86 -21.83
N LEU A 91 -11.12 13.00 -21.23
CA LEU A 91 -9.84 13.14 -20.52
C LEU A 91 -9.74 12.17 -19.36
N TRP A 92 -10.83 11.99 -18.62
CA TRP A 92 -10.89 11.04 -17.52
C TRP A 92 -10.65 9.62 -18.02
N ALA A 93 -11.40 9.17 -19.03
CA ALA A 93 -11.23 7.86 -19.65
C ALA A 93 -9.81 7.68 -20.23
N LEU A 94 -9.24 8.71 -20.84
CA LEU A 94 -7.88 8.69 -21.39
C LEU A 94 -6.84 8.52 -20.29
N PHE A 95 -6.86 9.35 -19.24
CA PHE A 95 -5.91 9.23 -18.13
C PHE A 95 -6.10 7.93 -17.35
N ALA A 96 -7.36 7.50 -17.19
CA ALA A 96 -7.73 6.24 -16.59
C ALA A 96 -7.07 5.09 -17.36
N LEU A 97 -7.30 5.01 -18.66
CA LEU A 97 -6.68 3.99 -19.53
C LEU A 97 -5.16 4.07 -19.50
N TRP A 98 -4.61 5.29 -19.59
CA TRP A 98 -3.17 5.51 -19.60
C TRP A 98 -2.49 5.09 -18.29
N ALA A 99 -3.14 5.28 -17.14
CA ALA A 99 -2.65 4.80 -15.84
C ALA A 99 -2.86 3.28 -15.67
N LEU A 100 -3.91 2.71 -16.28
CA LEU A 100 -4.24 1.29 -16.17
C LEU A 100 -3.25 0.39 -16.90
N VAL A 101 -2.82 0.78 -18.11
CA VAL A 101 -1.90 0.00 -18.95
C VAL A 101 -0.57 -0.33 -18.26
N PRO A 102 0.22 0.64 -17.75
CA PRO A 102 1.49 0.34 -17.09
C PRO A 102 1.28 -0.47 -15.82
N LEU A 103 0.18 -0.23 -15.09
CA LEU A 103 -0.17 -1.00 -13.90
C LEU A 103 -0.40 -2.48 -14.24
N LEU A 104 -1.13 -2.76 -15.34
CA LEU A 104 -1.37 -4.12 -15.82
C LEU A 104 -0.08 -4.80 -16.31
N LEU A 105 0.83 -4.07 -16.95
CA LEU A 105 2.07 -4.64 -17.49
C LEU A 105 3.14 -4.92 -16.42
N THR A 106 3.18 -4.09 -15.38
CA THR A 106 4.20 -4.17 -14.31
C THR A 106 3.75 -4.96 -13.08
N GLN A 107 2.47 -5.32 -13.00
CA GLN A 107 1.93 -6.06 -11.86
C GLN A 107 2.69 -7.37 -11.66
N ARG A 108 3.12 -7.63 -10.42
CA ARG A 108 3.60 -8.93 -9.97
C ARG A 108 2.74 -9.37 -8.79
N THR A 109 2.14 -10.54 -8.90
CA THR A 109 1.32 -11.16 -7.85
C THR A 109 1.60 -12.64 -7.80
N VAL A 110 1.51 -13.23 -6.62
CA VAL A 110 1.57 -14.69 -6.47
C VAL A 110 0.16 -15.20 -6.24
N LEU A 111 -0.19 -16.27 -6.92
CA LEU A 111 -1.45 -16.98 -6.75
C LEU A 111 -1.16 -18.26 -5.97
N LEU A 112 -1.83 -18.43 -4.84
CA LEU A 112 -1.76 -19.62 -4.00
C LEU A 112 -2.97 -20.50 -4.30
N ASP A 113 -2.70 -21.72 -4.74
CA ASP A 113 -3.72 -22.76 -4.87
C ASP A 113 -3.60 -23.72 -3.69
N GLU A 114 -4.49 -23.56 -2.71
CA GLU A 114 -4.52 -24.41 -1.51
C GLU A 114 -4.96 -25.84 -1.83
N GLY A 115 -5.73 -26.05 -2.90
CA GLY A 115 -6.23 -27.37 -3.27
C GLY A 115 -5.18 -28.21 -3.99
N GLU A 116 -4.45 -27.62 -4.93
CA GLU A 116 -3.36 -28.30 -5.65
C GLU A 116 -2.02 -28.24 -4.89
N GLY A 117 -1.92 -27.40 -3.86
CA GLY A 117 -0.69 -27.19 -3.11
C GLY A 117 0.40 -26.52 -3.94
N THR A 118 0.02 -25.59 -4.82
CA THR A 118 0.96 -24.91 -5.72
C THR A 118 0.90 -23.39 -5.58
N ILE A 119 2.01 -22.74 -5.92
CA ILE A 119 2.12 -21.29 -6.06
C ILE A 119 2.51 -20.92 -7.49
N ALA A 120 1.90 -19.86 -8.01
CA ALA A 120 2.17 -19.38 -9.35
C ALA A 120 2.56 -17.89 -9.32
N LEU A 121 3.74 -17.57 -9.85
CA LEU A 121 4.15 -16.18 -10.05
C LEU A 121 3.52 -15.64 -11.34
N ARG A 122 2.71 -14.60 -11.19
CA ARG A 122 2.07 -13.90 -12.29
C ARG A 122 2.73 -12.55 -12.51
N LYS A 123 3.14 -12.28 -13.75
CA LYS A 123 3.63 -10.97 -14.23
C LYS A 123 2.67 -10.43 -15.27
N GLY A 124 1.92 -9.42 -14.89
CA GLY A 124 0.82 -8.85 -15.67
C GLY A 124 -0.25 -9.88 -16.03
N PRO A 125 -0.56 -10.10 -17.32
CA PRO A 125 -1.57 -11.09 -17.71
C PRO A 125 -1.06 -12.54 -17.71
N ARG A 126 0.27 -12.76 -17.66
CA ARG A 126 0.88 -14.09 -17.86
C ARG A 126 1.36 -14.71 -16.56
N ILE A 127 1.20 -16.03 -16.43
CA ILE A 127 1.90 -16.82 -15.43
C ILE A 127 3.31 -17.06 -15.96
N VAL A 128 4.31 -16.65 -15.20
CA VAL A 128 5.73 -16.77 -15.57
C VAL A 128 6.30 -18.06 -15.00
N GLU A 129 5.91 -18.41 -13.78
CA GLU A 129 6.51 -19.52 -13.05
C GLU A 129 5.48 -20.20 -12.15
N ARG A 130 5.68 -21.49 -11.88
CA ARG A 130 4.92 -22.29 -10.91
C ARG A 130 5.89 -23.10 -10.07
N ALA A 131 5.59 -23.21 -8.79
CA ALA A 131 6.33 -24.05 -7.85
C ALA A 131 5.36 -24.75 -6.89
N PRO A 132 5.65 -25.98 -6.44
CA PRO A 132 4.92 -26.61 -5.36
C PRO A 132 5.16 -25.88 -4.03
N LEU A 133 4.18 -25.89 -3.13
CA LEU A 133 4.29 -25.27 -1.81
C LEU A 133 5.44 -25.84 -0.97
N ALA A 134 5.76 -27.11 -1.17
CA ALA A 134 6.85 -27.79 -0.48
C ALA A 134 8.24 -27.19 -0.80
N GLN A 135 8.38 -26.45 -1.90
CA GLN A 135 9.63 -25.75 -2.24
C GLN A 135 9.72 -24.36 -1.60
N VAL A 136 8.71 -23.88 -0.88
CA VAL A 136 8.77 -22.55 -0.26
C VAL A 136 9.55 -22.63 1.05
N GLU A 137 10.74 -22.03 1.08
CA GLU A 137 11.61 -22.04 2.25
C GLU A 137 11.29 -20.88 3.20
N HIS A 138 11.03 -19.70 2.66
CA HIS A 138 10.70 -18.52 3.44
C HIS A 138 9.73 -17.61 2.69
N ALA A 139 8.85 -16.95 3.43
CA ALA A 139 7.94 -15.92 2.93
C ALA A 139 7.92 -14.78 3.95
N VAL A 140 8.54 -13.65 3.61
CA VAL A 140 8.65 -12.47 4.49
C VAL A 140 8.05 -11.28 3.76
N GLY A 141 7.38 -10.38 4.47
CA GLY A 141 6.84 -9.19 3.85
C GLY A 141 6.68 -8.02 4.80
N GLU A 142 6.83 -6.83 4.24
CA GLU A 142 6.69 -5.58 4.96
C GLU A 142 5.22 -5.16 5.05
N ALA A 143 4.74 -4.85 6.25
CA ALA A 143 3.35 -4.45 6.50
C ALA A 143 3.01 -3.03 6.02
N GLU A 144 4.03 -2.23 5.67
CA GLU A 144 3.90 -0.83 5.28
C GLU A 144 3.49 -0.66 3.80
N ARG A 145 2.91 0.51 3.49
CA ARG A 145 2.59 0.88 2.11
C ARG A 145 3.89 1.10 1.34
N GLY A 146 4.00 0.58 0.12
CA GLY A 146 5.28 0.49 -0.60
C GLY A 146 6.12 -0.74 -0.23
N GLY A 147 5.76 -1.45 0.84
CA GLY A 147 6.50 -2.60 1.33
C GLY A 147 6.46 -3.79 0.37
N MET A 148 7.56 -4.55 0.33
CA MET A 148 7.71 -5.71 -0.54
C MET A 148 7.57 -7.01 0.23
N ALA A 149 7.14 -8.08 -0.45
CA ALA A 149 7.32 -9.45 0.02
C ALA A 149 8.41 -10.16 -0.78
N LEU A 150 9.17 -10.98 -0.07
CA LEU A 150 10.18 -11.88 -0.58
C LEU A 150 9.74 -13.30 -0.29
N ILE A 151 9.60 -14.10 -1.35
CA ILE A 151 9.26 -15.51 -1.27
C ILE A 151 10.44 -16.29 -1.86
N GLY A 152 11.11 -17.07 -1.01
CA GLY A 152 12.20 -17.96 -1.41
C GLY A 152 11.66 -19.32 -1.82
N VAL A 153 11.94 -19.71 -3.06
CA VAL A 153 11.55 -20.99 -3.64
C VAL A 153 12.81 -21.80 -3.90
N SER A 154 12.91 -22.94 -3.22
CA SER A 154 13.99 -23.91 -3.38
C SER A 154 14.04 -24.42 -4.81
N THR A 155 15.25 -24.55 -5.34
CA THR A 155 15.49 -25.16 -6.64
C THR A 155 15.63 -26.67 -6.51
N GLN A 156 15.51 -27.41 -7.62
CA GLN A 156 15.77 -28.86 -7.60
C GLN A 156 17.23 -29.19 -7.26
N ASP A 157 18.13 -28.23 -7.44
CA ASP A 157 19.51 -28.29 -7.00
C ASP A 157 19.62 -27.82 -5.53
N PRO A 158 20.00 -28.71 -4.58
CA PRO A 158 20.10 -28.39 -3.16
C PRO A 158 21.25 -27.44 -2.82
N GLU A 159 22.27 -27.32 -3.67
CA GLU A 159 23.42 -26.43 -3.43
C GLU A 159 23.22 -25.03 -4.03
N ALA A 160 22.22 -24.86 -4.90
CA ALA A 160 21.92 -23.57 -5.48
C ALA A 160 21.11 -22.68 -4.50
N PRO A 161 21.37 -21.37 -4.45
CA PRO A 161 20.61 -20.47 -3.59
C PRO A 161 19.14 -20.45 -4.01
N PRO A 162 18.21 -20.36 -3.05
CA PRO A 162 16.78 -20.34 -3.35
C PRO A 162 16.43 -19.17 -4.26
N ARG A 163 15.58 -19.44 -5.24
CA ARG A 163 15.09 -18.43 -6.17
C ARG A 163 14.19 -17.46 -5.41
N GLN A 164 14.44 -16.17 -5.56
CA GLN A 164 13.66 -15.14 -4.86
C GLN A 164 12.58 -14.55 -5.76
N TRP A 165 11.33 -14.69 -5.36
CA TRP A 165 10.19 -14.00 -5.94
C TRP A 165 9.88 -12.74 -5.16
N ILE A 166 9.97 -11.60 -5.83
CA ILE A 166 9.67 -10.27 -5.25
C ILE A 166 8.24 -9.88 -5.62
N VAL A 167 7.39 -9.72 -4.62
CA VAL A 167 6.01 -9.23 -4.75
C VAL A 167 5.95 -7.81 -4.20
N PRO A 168 5.84 -6.78 -5.06
CA PRO A 168 5.79 -5.40 -4.62
C PRO A 168 4.45 -5.09 -3.93
N GLU A 169 4.47 -4.10 -3.05
CA GLU A 169 3.27 -3.46 -2.49
C GLU A 169 2.37 -4.43 -1.70
N VAL A 170 2.95 -5.46 -1.06
CA VAL A 170 2.21 -6.45 -0.27
C VAL A 170 1.47 -5.79 0.90
N GLY A 171 2.04 -4.73 1.46
CA GLY A 171 1.46 -3.93 2.53
C GLY A 171 0.51 -2.83 2.05
N TRP A 172 0.03 -2.87 0.80
CA TRP A 172 -0.96 -1.89 0.29
C TRP A 172 -2.26 -1.90 1.11
N ASP A 173 -2.86 -3.08 1.29
CA ASP A 173 -4.08 -3.29 2.05
C ASP A 173 -4.00 -4.56 2.93
N GLY A 174 -4.96 -4.70 3.86
CA GLY A 174 -5.00 -5.87 4.75
C GLY A 174 -5.17 -7.19 4.02
N ALA A 175 -5.99 -7.22 2.95
CA ALA A 175 -6.27 -8.44 2.19
C ALA A 175 -5.03 -8.98 1.45
N SER A 176 -4.19 -8.09 0.90
CA SER A 176 -2.96 -8.45 0.21
C SER A 176 -1.93 -9.04 1.17
N PHE A 177 -1.85 -8.47 2.38
CA PHE A 177 -0.99 -8.97 3.45
C PHE A 177 -1.52 -10.27 4.08
N ASP A 178 -2.84 -10.41 4.24
CA ASP A 178 -3.46 -11.66 4.69
C ASP A 178 -3.22 -12.81 3.69
N GLY A 179 -3.11 -12.52 2.39
CA GLY A 179 -2.67 -13.52 1.40
C GLY A 179 -1.25 -14.05 1.66
N LEU A 180 -0.32 -13.19 2.09
CA LEU A 180 1.03 -13.61 2.50
C LEU A 180 0.97 -14.46 3.79
N ARG A 181 0.13 -14.07 4.75
CA ARG A 181 -0.09 -14.86 5.98
C ARG A 181 -0.70 -16.23 5.67
N ALA A 182 -1.61 -16.30 4.70
CA ALA A 182 -2.18 -17.56 4.22
C ALA A 182 -1.11 -18.46 3.58
N LEU A 183 -0.21 -17.89 2.76
CA LEU A 183 0.95 -18.63 2.23
C LEU A 183 1.83 -19.18 3.35
N GLN A 184 2.19 -18.36 4.33
CA GLN A 184 2.99 -18.79 5.47
C GLN A 184 2.31 -19.96 6.21
N ALA A 185 1.02 -19.85 6.48
CA ALA A 185 0.26 -20.93 7.12
C ALA A 185 0.25 -22.21 6.27
N ALA A 186 0.03 -22.09 4.95
CA ALA A 186 -0.02 -23.22 4.03
C ALA A 186 1.33 -23.93 3.85
N THR A 187 2.44 -23.23 4.04
CA THR A 187 3.80 -23.79 3.97
C THR A 187 4.34 -24.25 5.33
N GLY A 188 3.50 -24.23 6.38
CA GLY A 188 3.91 -24.59 7.74
C GLY A 188 4.83 -23.57 8.43
N LEU A 189 5.03 -22.39 7.83
CA LEU A 189 5.74 -21.28 8.45
C LEU A 189 4.84 -20.61 9.49
N ARG A 190 5.44 -19.98 10.49
CA ARG A 190 4.69 -19.16 11.46
C ARG A 190 4.11 -17.94 10.73
N PRO A 191 2.77 -17.78 10.67
CA PRO A 191 2.19 -16.61 10.04
C PRO A 191 2.59 -15.34 10.78
N ALA A 192 2.87 -14.27 10.04
CA ALA A 192 3.11 -12.97 10.61
C ALA A 192 1.85 -12.49 11.37
N PRO A 193 2.00 -11.61 12.39
CA PRO A 193 0.86 -10.95 13.00
C PRO A 193 0.03 -10.19 11.96
N PRO A 194 -1.26 -9.90 12.25
CA PRO A 194 -2.08 -9.07 11.36
C PRO A 194 -1.40 -7.74 11.04
N ARG A 195 -1.64 -7.23 9.81
CA ARG A 195 -1.00 -6.01 9.31
C ARG A 195 -1.11 -4.83 10.28
N GLU A 196 -2.26 -4.63 10.92
CA GLU A 196 -2.39 -3.50 11.85
C GLU A 196 -1.56 -3.63 13.11
N VAL A 197 -1.33 -4.84 13.62
CA VAL A 197 -0.46 -5.04 14.78
C VAL A 197 0.96 -4.62 14.42
N LEU A 198 1.46 -5.05 13.26
CA LEU A 198 2.79 -4.67 12.77
C LEU A 198 2.90 -3.17 12.47
N ARG A 199 1.84 -2.54 11.94
CA ARG A 199 1.82 -1.10 11.70
C ARG A 199 1.83 -0.29 12.99
N GLN A 200 1.08 -0.72 14.00
CA GLN A 200 1.06 -0.08 15.31
C GLN A 200 2.42 -0.21 16.00
N GLU A 201 3.03 -1.39 15.93
CA GLU A 201 4.36 -1.63 16.47
C GLU A 201 5.44 -0.76 15.76
N ASN A 202 5.44 -0.71 14.43
CA ASN A 202 6.35 0.15 13.68
C ASN A 202 6.16 1.64 14.01
N ARG A 203 4.91 2.08 14.19
CA ARG A 203 4.61 3.46 14.61
C ARG A 203 5.17 3.75 16.00
N ARG A 204 4.98 2.82 16.95
CA ARG A 204 5.55 2.93 18.31
C ARG A 204 7.08 3.01 18.25
N ARG A 205 7.74 2.11 17.52
CA ARG A 205 9.20 2.11 17.34
C ARG A 205 9.72 3.41 16.72
N ARG A 206 9.08 3.92 15.66
CA ARG A 206 9.47 5.21 15.03
C ARG A 206 9.27 6.41 15.93
N ARG A 207 8.20 6.40 16.75
CA ARG A 207 7.98 7.46 17.74
C ARG A 207 9.10 7.44 18.79
N ILE A 208 9.36 6.27 19.38
CA ILE A 208 10.43 6.08 20.37
C ILE A 208 11.78 6.51 19.81
N GLY A 209 12.14 6.06 18.60
CA GLY A 209 13.41 6.45 17.96
C GLY A 209 13.54 7.95 17.74
N ARG A 210 12.47 8.64 17.30
CA ARG A 210 12.47 10.11 17.17
C ARG A 210 12.61 10.81 18.51
N GLN A 211 11.95 10.32 19.55
CA GLN A 211 12.04 10.89 20.90
C GLN A 211 13.43 10.67 21.50
N GLN A 212 14.04 9.51 21.30
CA GLN A 212 15.42 9.22 21.68
C GLN A 212 16.40 10.17 20.99
N GLU A 213 16.21 10.41 19.69
CA GLU A 213 17.03 11.35 18.94
C GLU A 213 16.88 12.78 19.48
N LEU A 214 15.66 13.22 19.79
CA LEU A 214 15.40 14.53 20.39
C LEU A 214 16.03 14.67 21.79
N ALA A 215 15.89 13.64 22.63
CA ALA A 215 16.50 13.60 23.96
C ALA A 215 18.02 13.67 23.87
N ALA A 216 18.63 12.88 22.98
CA ALA A 216 20.06 12.88 22.74
C ALA A 216 20.58 14.24 22.27
N ARG A 217 19.85 14.93 21.40
CA ARG A 217 20.22 16.29 20.95
C ARG A 217 20.24 17.32 22.08
N LEU A 218 19.46 17.12 23.13
CA LEU A 218 19.43 17.97 24.31
C LEU A 218 20.29 17.42 25.46
N GLY A 219 20.99 16.30 25.30
CA GLY A 219 21.71 15.65 26.40
C GLY A 219 20.80 15.08 27.50
N MET A 220 19.51 14.94 27.23
CA MET A 220 18.53 14.40 28.18
C MET A 220 18.65 12.86 28.26
N PRO A 221 18.76 12.27 29.46
CA PRO A 221 18.86 10.82 29.62
C PRO A 221 17.55 10.12 29.27
N TRP A 222 17.65 9.03 28.50
CA TRP A 222 16.48 8.20 28.14
C TRP A 222 16.01 7.35 29.34
N ARG A 223 14.70 7.31 29.58
CA ARG A 223 14.07 6.48 30.62
C ARG A 223 13.05 5.53 29.99
N ALA A 224 12.94 4.31 30.52
CA ALA A 224 12.02 3.29 30.02
C ALA A 224 10.55 3.73 30.06
N LEU A 225 10.17 4.57 31.03
CA LEU A 225 8.82 5.13 31.16
C LEU A 225 8.37 5.87 29.88
N TYR A 226 9.29 6.49 29.14
CA TYR A 226 8.98 7.27 27.92
C TYR A 226 8.53 6.40 26.75
N GLU A 227 8.78 5.08 26.80
CA GLU A 227 8.36 4.17 25.74
C GLU A 227 6.84 3.92 25.77
N ASP A 228 6.26 3.99 26.96
CA ASP A 228 4.87 3.68 27.24
C ASP A 228 4.03 4.94 27.48
N ASP A 229 4.61 5.98 28.08
CA ASP A 229 3.95 7.25 28.38
C ASP A 229 4.55 8.42 27.57
N GLU A 230 3.80 8.84 26.55
CA GLU A 230 4.18 9.95 25.67
C GLU A 230 4.06 11.31 26.36
N GLU A 231 3.09 11.48 27.27
CA GLU A 231 2.89 12.74 27.98
C GLU A 231 4.01 12.97 28.99
N ALA A 232 4.47 11.91 29.65
CA ALA A 232 5.63 11.95 30.53
C ALA A 232 6.91 12.40 29.79
N PHE A 233 7.13 11.90 28.56
CA PHE A 233 8.26 12.35 27.73
C PHE A 233 8.13 13.84 27.39
N GLN A 234 6.97 14.29 26.90
CA GLN A 234 6.77 15.68 26.48
C GLN A 234 6.94 16.67 27.65
N ALA A 235 6.37 16.35 28.81
CA ALA A 235 6.48 17.18 30.01
C ALA A 235 7.94 17.33 30.47
N GLU A 236 8.71 16.23 30.45
CA GLU A 236 10.13 16.25 30.81
C GLU A 236 10.97 16.99 29.75
N PHE A 237 10.70 16.75 28.47
CA PHE A 237 11.38 17.40 27.36
C PHE A 237 11.18 18.93 27.36
N ASP A 238 9.94 19.38 27.59
CA ASP A 238 9.62 20.81 27.71
C ASP A 238 10.23 21.44 28.98
N ARG A 239 10.37 20.68 30.07
CA ARG A 239 11.13 21.13 31.25
C ARG A 239 12.60 21.34 30.91
N VAL A 240 13.27 20.32 30.34
CA VAL A 240 14.69 20.40 29.99
C VAL A 240 14.95 21.56 29.01
N ARG A 241 14.05 21.77 28.04
CA ARG A 241 14.14 22.92 27.12
C ARG A 241 14.02 24.26 27.86
N ARG A 242 13.20 24.37 28.91
CA ARG A 242 13.10 25.58 29.74
C ARG A 242 14.32 25.77 30.64
N VAL A 243 14.92 24.69 31.15
CA VAL A 243 16.18 24.73 31.91
C VAL A 243 17.31 25.27 31.04
N LEU A 244 17.51 24.70 29.85
CA LEU A 244 18.51 25.18 28.87
C LEU A 244 18.24 26.63 28.43
N GLY A 245 16.98 27.05 28.39
CA GLY A 245 16.56 28.42 28.12
C GLY A 245 16.65 29.38 29.32
N GLY A 246 17.19 28.95 30.47
CA GLY A 246 17.35 29.76 31.68
C GLY A 246 16.04 30.16 32.39
N ARG A 247 14.92 29.50 32.06
CA ARG A 247 13.58 29.80 32.61
C ARG A 247 13.22 28.95 33.84
N GLU A 248 13.98 27.91 34.13
CA GLU A 248 13.74 26.97 35.23
C GLU A 248 15.10 26.47 35.78
N PRO A 249 15.22 26.23 37.11
CA PRO A 249 16.47 25.73 37.68
C PRO A 249 16.77 24.28 37.26
N ALA A 250 18.04 23.98 36.98
CA ALA A 250 18.51 22.64 36.64
C ALA A 250 18.38 21.66 37.82
N ARG A 251 18.04 20.40 37.52
CA ARG A 251 18.02 19.29 38.47
C ARG A 251 19.23 18.38 38.27
N GLU A 252 19.50 17.53 39.25
CA GLU A 252 20.54 16.51 39.16
C GLU A 252 20.29 15.58 37.95
N GLY A 253 21.26 15.50 37.05
CA GLY A 253 21.18 14.74 35.80
C GLY A 253 20.56 15.48 34.61
N ASP A 254 20.20 16.76 34.76
CA ASP A 254 19.87 17.62 33.63
C ASP A 254 21.15 18.06 32.89
N PRO A 255 21.08 18.31 31.57
CA PRO A 255 22.19 18.86 30.81
C PRO A 255 22.58 20.25 31.34
N GLU A 256 23.88 20.48 31.50
CA GLU A 256 24.42 21.81 31.81
C GLU A 256 24.24 22.75 30.60
N ALA A 257 23.89 24.01 30.86
CA ALA A 257 23.68 25.02 29.84
C ALA A 257 25.00 25.57 29.28
#